data_AF-A0A6V7VCV2-F1
#
_entry.id   AF-A0A6V7VCV2-F1
#
_cell.length_a   1.000
_cell.length_b   1.000
_cell.length_c   1.000
_cell.angle_alpha   90.00
_cell.angle_beta   90.00
_cell.angle_gamma   90.00
#
_symmetry.space_group_name_H-M   'P 1'
#
loop_
_entity.id
_entity.type
_entity.pdbx_description
1 polymer ?
#
loop_
_entity_poly.entity_id
_entity_poly.type
_entity_poly.pdbx_seq_one_letter_code
_entity_poly.pdbx_strand_id
1 'polypeptide(L)'
;MIDLDNNDIFGCGLVYPPTIKLDGEKKFPYMFFTLNGKQIGKGVLLIDNFYSYKPRVYLNCCSIETNFGKDLESKPFKYDISKHSVLKEFY
;
A
#
# COMPACT_ATOMS: atom_id res chain seq x y z
N MET A 1 0.30 -16.58 -7.23
CA MET A 1 -0.50 -16.67 -6.00
C MET A 1 0.50 -16.56 -4.86
N ILE A 2 0.22 -15.78 -3.82
CA ILE A 2 1.08 -15.70 -2.63
C ILE A 2 0.46 -16.66 -1.62
N ASP A 3 1.26 -17.62 -1.17
CA ASP A 3 0.87 -18.48 -0.06
C ASP A 3 1.18 -17.73 1.24
N LEU A 4 0.20 -17.63 2.13
CA LEU A 4 0.30 -16.94 3.40
C LEU A 4 0.19 -17.97 4.54
N ASP A 5 1.08 -17.84 5.50
CA ASP A 5 1.09 -18.67 6.70
C ASP A 5 0.49 -17.94 7.91
N ASN A 6 0.25 -18.69 8.99
CA ASN A 6 -0.16 -18.10 10.26
C ASN A 6 0.88 -17.08 10.73
N ASN A 7 0.40 -15.91 11.17
CA ASN A 7 1.18 -14.76 11.63
C ASN A 7 1.85 -13.92 10.53
N ASP A 8 1.66 -14.26 9.25
CA ASP A 8 2.10 -13.37 8.18
C ASP A 8 1.37 -12.03 8.25
N ILE A 9 2.16 -10.96 8.13
CA ILE A 9 1.63 -9.60 8.10
C ILE A 9 1.62 -9.12 6.65
N PHE A 10 0.43 -9.14 6.06
CA PHE A 10 0.17 -8.57 4.74
C PHE A 10 -0.18 -7.09 4.86
N GLY A 11 0.44 -6.26 4.03
CA GLY A 11 0.20 -4.82 3.98
C GLY A 11 -0.08 -4.34 2.55
N CYS A 12 -0.87 -3.28 2.44
CA CYS A 12 -1.11 -2.56 1.20
C CYS A 12 -0.89 -1.06 1.43
N GLY A 13 -0.20 -0.40 0.51
CA GLY A 13 0.03 1.03 0.53
C GLY A 13 -0.51 1.69 -0.74
N LEU A 14 -1.10 2.88 -0.57
CA LEU A 14 -1.56 3.73 -1.67
C LEU A 14 -0.83 5.06 -1.57
N VAL A 15 -0.17 5.46 -2.65
CA VAL A 15 0.63 6.67 -2.73
C VAL A 15 -0.01 7.62 -3.73
N TYR A 16 -0.33 8.83 -3.27
CA TYR A 16 -0.77 9.90 -4.13
C TYR A 16 0.43 10.77 -4.52
N PRO A 17 0.56 11.15 -5.80
CA PRO A 17 1.58 12.10 -6.19
C PRO A 17 1.32 13.46 -5.51
N PRO A 18 2.37 14.26 -5.25
CA PRO A 18 2.22 15.62 -4.77
C PRO A 18 1.29 16.41 -5.70
N THR A 19 0.37 17.18 -5.14
CA THR A 19 -0.63 17.98 -5.86
C THR A 19 -0.03 19.16 -6.63
N ILE A 20 1.27 19.43 -6.46
CA ILE A 20 1.98 20.53 -7.10
C ILE A 20 2.18 20.16 -8.57
N LYS A 21 1.56 20.95 -9.44
CA LYS A 21 1.66 20.85 -10.90
C LYS A 21 3.11 21.08 -11.32
N LEU A 22 3.86 20.00 -11.44
CA LEU A 22 5.10 19.99 -12.22
C LEU A 22 4.66 19.84 -13.69
N ASP A 23 4.64 20.96 -14.40
CA ASP A 23 4.72 21.08 -15.85
C ASP A 23 4.02 19.99 -16.67
N GLY A 24 2.69 20.05 -16.76
CA GLY A 24 1.92 19.36 -17.81
C GLY A 24 1.83 17.82 -17.74
N GLU A 25 2.58 17.15 -16.86
CA GLU A 25 2.57 15.69 -16.77
C GLU A 25 1.50 15.18 -15.78
N LYS A 26 0.60 14.34 -16.29
CA LYS A 26 -0.45 13.72 -15.48
C LYS A 26 0.16 12.64 -14.59
N LYS A 27 0.35 12.95 -13.30
CA LYS A 27 0.78 11.98 -12.29
C LYS A 27 -0.41 11.21 -11.73
N PHE A 28 -0.27 9.88 -11.63
CA PHE A 28 -1.33 9.00 -11.13
C PHE A 28 -0.93 8.41 -9.78
N PRO A 29 -1.89 8.14 -8.88
CA PRO A 29 -1.61 7.35 -7.69
C PRO A 29 -1.11 5.96 -8.07
N TYR A 30 -0.35 5.33 -7.18
CA TYR A 30 0.02 3.93 -7.33
C TYR A 30 -0.18 3.17 -6.03
N MET A 31 -0.38 1.87 -6.16
CA MET A 31 -0.53 0.95 -5.03
C MET A 31 0.64 -0.03 -4.98
N PHE A 32 1.06 -0.41 -3.79
CA PHE A 32 2.07 -1.45 -3.57
C PHE A 32 1.65 -2.38 -2.45
N PHE A 33 2.26 -3.56 -2.40
CA PHE A 33 1.98 -4.58 -1.38
C PHE A 33 3.24 -4.92 -0.60
N THR A 34 3.06 -5.39 0.63
CA THR A 34 4.15 -5.82 1.50
C THR A 34 3.81 -7.14 2.18
N LEU A 35 4.79 -8.00 2.35
CA LEU A 35 4.71 -9.18 3.20
C LEU A 35 5.79 -9.09 4.28
N ASN A 36 5.39 -9.21 5.54
CA ASN A 36 6.28 -9.15 6.70
C ASN A 36 7.19 -7.90 6.72
N GLY A 37 6.65 -6.78 6.23
CA GLY A 37 7.33 -5.48 6.20
C GLY A 37 8.27 -5.27 5.01
N LYS A 38 8.33 -6.20 4.06
CA LYS A 38 9.09 -6.05 2.81
C LYS A 38 8.13 -5.87 1.64
N GLN A 39 8.42 -4.92 0.76
CA GLN A 39 7.65 -4.75 -0.46
C GLN A 39 7.76 -5.99 -1.34
N ILE A 40 6.63 -6.40 -1.94
CA ILE A 40 6.54 -7.54 -2.85
C ILE A 40 5.94 -7.09 -4.17
N GLY A 41 6.40 -7.71 -5.27
CA GLY A 41 5.96 -7.36 -6.61
C GLY A 41 6.29 -5.92 -7.01
N LYS A 42 5.72 -5.50 -8.15
CA LYS A 42 5.83 -4.13 -8.66
C LYS A 42 4.65 -3.29 -8.19
N GLY A 43 4.86 -1.97 -8.09
CA GLY A 43 3.76 -1.04 -7.88
C GLY A 43 2.78 -1.06 -9.06
N VAL A 44 1.51 -0.83 -8.79
CA VAL A 44 0.44 -0.78 -9.80
C VAL A 44 0.00 0.68 -9.95
N LEU A 45 0.21 1.24 -11.14
CA LEU A 45 -0.26 2.58 -11.49
C LEU A 45 -1.78 2.60 -11.62
N LEU A 46 -2.43 3.62 -11.06
CA LEU A 46 -3.88 3.73 -11.01
C LEU A 46 -4.37 4.82 -11.98
N ILE A 47 -4.44 4.45 -13.27
CA ILE A 47 -4.67 5.38 -14.38
C ILE A 47 -6.12 5.86 -14.56
N ASP A 48 -7.10 5.12 -14.02
CA ASP A 48 -8.53 5.37 -14.22
C ASP A 48 -9.28 5.60 -12.89
N ASN A 49 -10.22 6.55 -12.87
CA ASN A 49 -11.18 6.79 -11.78
C ASN A 49 -10.60 6.84 -10.35
N PHE A 50 -9.52 7.60 -10.15
CA PHE A 50 -8.81 7.74 -8.87
C PHE A 50 -9.49 8.63 -7.82
N TYR A 51 -10.81 8.82 -7.88
CA TYR A 51 -11.52 9.73 -6.98
C TYR A 51 -11.69 9.19 -5.55
N SER A 52 -11.83 7.87 -5.38
CA SER A 52 -12.03 7.27 -4.06
C SER A 52 -11.59 5.81 -4.02
N TYR A 53 -10.57 5.53 -3.21
CA TYR A 53 -10.15 4.17 -2.87
C TYR A 53 -10.56 3.84 -1.45
N LYS A 54 -10.97 2.58 -1.23
CA LYS A 54 -11.33 2.05 0.09
C LYS A 54 -10.62 0.72 0.30
N PRO A 55 -10.04 0.47 1.49
CA PRO A 55 -9.45 -0.81 1.80
C PRO A 55 -10.53 -1.90 1.74
N ARG A 56 -10.19 -3.06 1.16
CA ARG A 56 -11.10 -4.20 1.03
C ARG A 56 -10.35 -5.49 1.27
N VAL A 57 -11.00 -6.42 1.97
CA VAL A 57 -10.51 -7.78 2.19
C VAL A 57 -11.64 -8.78 1.95
N TYR A 58 -11.27 -9.95 1.45
CA TYR A 58 -12.15 -11.11 1.29
C TYR A 58 -11.49 -12.28 2.00
N LEU A 59 -12.27 -13.01 2.78
CA LEU A 59 -11.81 -14.15 3.58
C LEU A 59 -12.55 -15.40 3.14
N ASN A 60 -11.83 -16.52 3.11
CA ASN A 60 -12.41 -17.83 2.88
C ASN A 60 -11.84 -18.80 3.91
N CYS A 61 -12.68 -19.31 4.81
CA CYS A 61 -12.31 -20.24 5.88
C CYS A 61 -11.13 -19.79 6.77
N CYS A 62 -10.95 -18.49 6.98
CA CYS A 62 -9.88 -17.93 7.82
C CYS A 62 -10.37 -16.70 8.60
N SER A 63 -9.57 -16.31 9.61
CA SER A 63 -9.76 -15.12 10.41
C SER A 63 -8.52 -14.23 10.30
N ILE A 64 -8.72 -12.92 10.31
CA ILE A 64 -7.62 -11.95 10.30
C ILE A 64 -7.88 -10.84 11.33
N GLU A 65 -6.82 -10.13 11.68
CA GLU A 65 -6.88 -8.90 12.42
C GLU A 65 -6.43 -7.74 11.52
N THR A 66 -7.15 -6.61 11.57
CA THR A 66 -6.78 -5.42 10.80
C THR A 66 -6.02 -4.41 11.67
N ASN A 67 -5.05 -3.73 11.07
CA ASN A 67 -4.40 -2.56 11.66
C ASN A 67 -4.55 -1.37 10.72
N PHE A 68 -5.37 -0.37 11.09
CA PHE A 68 -5.53 0.88 10.37
C PHE A 68 -4.73 2.05 10.99
N GLY A 69 -3.82 1.76 11.91
CA GLY A 69 -2.95 2.76 12.53
C GLY A 69 -3.62 3.57 13.65
N LYS A 70 -4.64 3.02 14.33
CA LYS A 70 -5.28 3.68 15.49
C LYS A 70 -4.31 3.88 16.66
N ASP A 71 -3.38 2.95 16.84
CA ASP A 71 -2.36 2.98 17.88
C ASP A 71 -1.04 2.48 17.26
N LEU A 72 -0.17 3.42 16.90
CA LEU A 72 1.12 3.12 16.29
C LEU A 72 2.23 2.88 17.33
N GLU A 73 2.00 3.20 18.60
CA GLU A 73 2.97 2.94 19.67
C GLU A 73 2.94 1.48 20.07
N SER A 74 1.76 0.94 20.35
CA SER A 74 1.60 -0.47 20.73
C SER A 74 1.50 -1.41 19.53
N LYS A 75 0.96 -0.92 18.40
CA LYS A 75 0.72 -1.71 17.20
C LYS A 75 1.21 -0.98 15.92
N PRO A 76 2.52 -0.79 15.76
CA PRO A 76 3.07 -0.14 14.58
C PRO A 76 2.76 -0.92 13.30
N PHE A 77 2.78 -0.24 12.15
CA PHE A 77 2.83 -0.93 10.87
C PHE A 77 4.11 -1.75 10.76
N LYS A 78 4.02 -2.96 10.19
CA LYS A 78 5.20 -3.80 9.96
C LYS A 78 6.11 -3.23 8.88
N TYR A 79 5.53 -2.54 7.89
CA TYR A 79 6.28 -1.79 6.89
C TYR A 79 6.67 -0.42 7.44
N ASP A 80 7.95 -0.07 7.31
CA ASP A 80 8.47 1.22 7.72
C ASP A 80 8.21 2.27 6.61
N ILE A 81 7.13 3.02 6.77
CA ILE A 81 6.69 4.04 5.81
C ILE A 81 7.74 5.15 5.65
N SER A 82 8.56 5.42 6.67
CA SER A 82 9.61 6.45 6.59
C SER A 82 10.73 6.10 5.62
N LYS A 83 10.92 4.80 5.35
CA LYS A 83 11.90 4.27 4.39
C LYS A 83 11.33 4.10 2.99
N HIS A 84 10.09 4.53 2.75
CA HIS A 84 9.45 4.39 1.46
C HIS A 84 10.14 5.30 0.43
N SER A 85 10.84 4.68 -0.53
CA SER A 85 11.39 5.38 -1.68
C SER A 85 10.41 5.32 -2.83
N VAL A 86 9.97 6.48 -3.30
CA VAL A 86 9.13 6.54 -4.48
C VAL A 86 10.01 6.32 -5.71
N LEU A 87 9.60 5.37 -6.56
CA LEU A 87 10.32 5.08 -7.80
C LEU A 87 10.17 6.26 -8.77
N LYS A 88 11.27 6.63 -9.43
CA LYS A 88 11.29 7.71 -10.44
C LYS A 88 10.30 7.47 -11.57
N GLU A 89 9.93 6.23 -11.85
CA GLU A 89 8.91 5.89 -12.87
C GLU A 89 7.51 6.43 -12.56
N PHE A 90 7.28 6.92 -11.33
CA PHE A 90 6.04 7.57 -10.90
C PHE A 90 6.16 9.09 -10.75
N TYR A 91 7.29 9.70 -11.16
CA TYR A 91 7.59 11.13 -11.01
C TYR A 91 8.17 11.81 -12.23
#